data_AF-A0A2R6EC17-F1
#
_entry.id   AF-A0A2R6EC17-F1
#
_cell.length_a   1.000
_cell.length_b   1.000
_cell.length_c   1.000
_cell.angle_alpha   90.00
_cell.angle_beta   90.00
_cell.angle_gamma   90.00
#
_symmetry.space_group_name_H-M   'P 1'
#
loop_
_entity.id
_entity.type
_entity.pdbx_description
1 polymer ?
#
loop_
_entity_poly.entity_id
_entity_poly.type
_entity_poly.pdbx_seq_one_letter_code
_entity_poly.pdbx_strand_id
1 'polypeptide(L)'
;VERGGQTLYRYSATSLRPDVGESVRSELGPNATLRDATLLVAPSGRIVEYRFAVERGNGSGTRVLLERTYRTRAVNATTVASPSWLTDGATGS
;
A
#
# COMPACT_ATOMS: atom_id res chain seq x y z
N VAL A 1 4.45 13.94 12.71
CA VAL A 1 5.74 13.74 12.02
C VAL A 1 5.88 14.85 11.01
N GLU A 2 6.96 15.63 11.00
CA GLU A 2 7.15 16.68 9.99
C GLU A 2 8.01 16.16 8.83
N ARG A 3 7.59 16.38 7.59
CA ARG A 3 8.34 16.01 6.39
C ARG A 3 8.09 17.04 5.30
N GLY A 4 9.14 17.66 4.77
CA GLY A 4 9.03 18.69 3.73
C GLY A 4 8.22 19.93 4.14
N GLY A 5 8.30 20.34 5.41
CA GLY A 5 7.55 21.48 5.95
C GLY A 5 6.07 21.21 6.21
N GLN A 6 5.61 19.96 6.09
CA GLN A 6 4.22 19.58 6.30
C GLN A 6 4.08 18.63 7.50
N THR A 7 3.14 18.94 8.40
CA THR A 7 2.78 18.06 9.53
C THR A 7 1.98 16.87 9.04
N LEU A 8 2.46 15.67 9.31
CA LEU A 8 1.81 14.39 8.98
C LEU A 8 1.30 13.71 10.25
N TYR A 9 0.12 13.12 10.14
CA TYR A 9 -0.45 12.21 11.12
C TYR A 9 0.16 10.82 10.96
N ARG A 10 0.50 10.19 12.09
CA ARG A 10 1.05 8.83 12.13
C ARG A 10 0.03 7.91 12.78
N TYR A 11 -0.31 6.84 12.08
CA TYR A 11 -1.11 5.75 12.60
C TYR A 11 -0.27 4.48 12.64
N SER A 12 -0.51 3.64 13.64
CA SER A 12 0.18 2.37 13.80
C SER A 12 -0.81 1.24 14.06
N ALA A 13 -0.49 0.06 13.56
CA ALA A 13 -1.23 -1.16 13.84
C ALA A 13 -0.27 -2.31 14.11
N THR A 14 -0.72 -3.26 14.93
CA THR A 14 0.04 -4.48 15.31
C THR A 14 -0.75 -5.75 15.03
N SER A 15 -1.95 -5.62 14.46
CA SER A 15 -2.79 -6.75 14.05
C SER A 15 -3.38 -6.52 12.66
N LEU A 16 -3.55 -7.62 11.91
CA LEU A 16 -4.37 -7.62 10.71
C LEU A 16 -5.85 -7.65 11.11
N ARG A 17 -6.71 -7.17 10.21
CA ARG A 17 -8.13 -7.46 10.31
C ARG A 17 -8.37 -8.97 10.20
N PRO A 18 -9.36 -9.53 10.91
CA PRO A 18 -9.70 -10.95 10.80
C PRO A 18 -10.18 -11.33 9.39
N ASP A 19 -10.78 -10.39 8.65
CA ASP A 19 -11.36 -10.60 7.32
C ASP A 19 -10.54 -10.01 6.16
N VAL A 20 -9.20 -10.05 6.24
CA VAL A 20 -8.39 -9.58 5.11
C VAL A 20 -8.82 -10.26 3.80
N GLY A 21 -9.16 -9.43 2.81
CA GLY A 21 -9.66 -9.88 1.51
C GLY A 21 -8.67 -10.80 0.80
N GLU A 22 -9.19 -11.61 -0.13
CA GLU A 22 -8.45 -12.68 -0.79
C GLU A 22 -7.19 -12.20 -1.53
N SER A 23 -7.25 -11.02 -2.16
CA SER A 23 -6.09 -10.41 -2.83
C SER A 23 -4.95 -10.10 -1.84
N VAL A 24 -5.29 -9.56 -0.68
CA VAL A 24 -4.30 -9.26 0.38
C VAL A 24 -3.74 -10.56 0.95
N ARG A 25 -4.60 -11.56 1.18
CA ARG A 25 -4.17 -12.87 1.69
C ARG A 25 -3.23 -13.59 0.71
N SER A 26 -3.46 -13.46 -0.60
CA SER A 26 -2.58 -14.01 -1.63
C SER A 26 -1.20 -13.33 -1.66
N GLU A 27 -1.14 -12.01 -1.45
CA GLU A 27 0.13 -11.27 -1.42
C GLU A 27 0.96 -11.59 -0.15
N LEU A 28 0.30 -11.62 1.01
CA LEU A 28 0.96 -11.85 2.30
C LEU A 28 1.31 -13.33 2.52
N GLY A 29 0.53 -14.22 1.93
CA GLY A 29 0.64 -15.67 2.10
C GLY A 29 -0.24 -16.22 3.23
N PRO A 30 -0.44 -17.54 3.26
CA PRO A 30 -1.25 -18.19 4.31
C PRO A 30 -0.60 -18.00 5.68
N ASN A 31 -1.43 -17.74 6.70
CA ASN A 31 -1.01 -17.55 8.11
C ASN A 31 -0.07 -16.36 8.35
N ALA A 32 -0.14 -15.32 7.52
CA ALA A 32 0.59 -14.09 7.75
C ALA A 32 0.16 -13.42 9.06
N THR A 33 1.14 -13.05 9.89
CA THR A 33 0.91 -12.31 11.15
C THR A 33 1.56 -10.94 11.03
N LEU A 34 0.81 -9.88 11.28
CA LEU A 34 1.38 -8.53 11.31
C LEU A 34 2.26 -8.38 12.55
N ARG A 35 3.47 -7.85 12.35
CA ARG A 35 4.36 -7.41 13.44
C ARG A 35 4.12 -5.95 13.75
N ASP A 36 4.27 -5.12 12.74
CA ASP A 36 3.97 -3.70 12.80
C ASP A 36 3.53 -3.17 11.45
N ALA A 37 2.70 -2.15 11.48
CA ALA A 37 2.40 -1.29 10.36
C ALA A 37 2.44 0.17 10.82
N THR A 38 2.93 1.05 9.96
CA THR A 38 2.90 2.50 10.14
C THR A 38 2.35 3.15 8.87
N LEU A 39 1.37 4.02 9.04
CA LEU A 39 0.78 4.84 7.99
C LEU A 39 1.05 6.32 8.29
N LEU A 40 1.58 7.04 7.31
CA LEU A 40 1.77 8.50 7.38
C LEU A 40 0.77 9.18 6.44
N VAL A 41 -0.05 10.07 7.01
CA VAL A 41 -1.16 10.72 6.33
C VAL A 41 -0.99 12.24 6.41
N ALA A 42 -1.09 12.92 5.27
CA ALA A 42 -1.09 14.38 5.22
C ALA A 42 -2.44 14.95 5.72
N PRO A 43 -2.53 16.23 6.10
CA PRO A 43 -3.77 16.83 6.57
C PRO A 43 -4.90 16.81 5.53
N SER A 44 -4.56 16.70 4.25
CA SER A 44 -5.52 16.49 3.16
C SER A 44 -6.15 15.09 3.13
N GLY A 45 -5.77 14.18 4.03
CA GLY A 45 -6.19 12.77 4.04
C GLY A 45 -5.37 11.87 3.12
N ARG A 46 -4.37 12.40 2.41
CA ARG A 46 -3.51 11.62 1.50
C ARG A 46 -2.52 10.75 2.25
N ILE A 47 -2.42 9.47 1.89
CA ILE A 47 -1.35 8.57 2.36
C ILE A 47 -0.04 8.93 1.66
N VAL A 48 0.95 9.35 2.44
CA VAL A 48 2.29 9.72 1.96
C VAL A 48 3.22 8.52 2.00
N GLU A 49 3.08 7.69 3.03
CA GLU A 49 3.89 6.50 3.22
C GLU A 49 3.11 5.44 3.97
N TYR A 50 3.25 4.19 3.54
CA TYR A 50 2.75 3.02 4.24
C TYR A 50 3.89 2.01 4.37
N ARG A 51 4.23 1.65 5.60
CA ARG A 51 5.21 0.62 5.90
C ARG A 51 4.55 -0.49 6.71
N PHE A 52 4.90 -1.73 6.41
CA PHE A 52 4.51 -2.85 7.26
C PHE A 52 5.56 -3.96 7.24
N ALA A 53 5.53 -4.73 8.32
CA ALA A 53 6.30 -5.94 8.48
C ALA A 53 5.36 -7.09 8.86
N VAL A 54 5.40 -8.18 8.09
CA VAL A 54 4.62 -9.39 8.36
C VAL A 54 5.55 -10.58 8.49
N GLU A 55 5.23 -11.48 9.41
CA GLU A 55 5.78 -12.83 9.40
C GLU A 55 4.86 -13.75 8.61
N ARG A 56 5.43 -14.52 7.69
CA ARG A 56 4.69 -15.57 6.98
C ARG A 56 5.41 -16.91 7.11
N GLY A 57 4.61 -17.97 7.19
CA GLY A 57 5.12 -19.33 7.09
C GLY A 57 5.29 -19.72 5.62
N ASN A 58 6.42 -20.34 5.28
CA ASN A 58 6.70 -20.85 3.93
C ASN A 58 6.30 -22.35 3.76
N GLY A 59 5.52 -22.91 4.69
CA GLY A 59 5.15 -24.34 4.68
C GLY A 59 6.21 -25.29 5.26
N SER A 60 7.46 -24.88 5.44
CA SER A 60 8.53 -25.71 6.04
C SER A 60 8.70 -25.51 7.55
N GLY A 61 7.74 -24.83 8.21
CA GLY A 61 7.85 -24.41 9.62
C GLY A 61 8.75 -23.18 9.83
N THR A 62 9.48 -22.74 8.81
CA THR A 62 10.30 -21.53 8.85
C THR A 62 9.43 -20.28 8.69
N ARG A 63 9.56 -19.33 9.61
CA ARG A 63 8.93 -18.01 9.51
C ARG A 63 9.91 -17.03 8.88
N VAL A 64 9.45 -16.30 7.87
CA VAL A 64 10.23 -15.25 7.21
C VAL A 64 9.58 -13.90 7.46
N LEU A 65 10.42 -12.90 7.78
CA LEU A 65 10.00 -11.51 7.90
C LEU A 65 9.96 -10.88 6.50
N LEU A 66 8.80 -10.35 6.13
CA LEU A 66 8.62 -9.56 4.92
C LEU A 66 8.35 -8.11 5.34
N GLU A 67 9.28 -7.22 4.99
CA GLU A 67 9.12 -5.79 5.16
C GLU A 67 8.80 -5.13 3.82
N ARG A 68 7.77 -4.27 3.80
CA ARG A 68 7.43 -3.46 2.63
C ARG A 68 7.23 -2.01 3.01
N THR A 69 7.64 -1.12 2.10
CA THR A 69 7.43 0.33 2.22
C THR A 69 6.93 0.87 0.90
N TYR A 70 5.73 1.44 0.92
CA TYR A 70 5.09 2.12 -0.19
C TYR A 70 5.14 3.63 0.06
N ARG A 71 5.63 4.40 -0.92
CA ARG A 71 5.76 5.86 -0.82
C ARG A 71 5.09 6.54 -2.00
N THR A 72 4.21 7.50 -1.72
CA THR A 72 3.52 8.25 -2.77
C THR A 72 4.34 9.49 -3.14
N ARG A 73 5.17 9.39 -4.19
CA ARG A 73 6.12 10.45 -4.59
C ARG A 73 5.51 11.61 -5.38
N ALA A 74 4.32 11.47 -5.97
CA ALA A 74 3.63 12.54 -6.69
C ALA A 74 2.09 12.39 -6.64
N VAL A 75 1.38 13.48 -6.94
CA VAL A 75 -0.07 13.51 -7.21
C VAL A 75 -0.25 13.12 -8.68
N ASN A 76 -1.20 12.22 -8.99
CA ASN A 76 -1.48 11.68 -10.35
C ASN A 76 -0.45 10.72 -10.99
N ALA A 77 0.20 9.84 -10.22
CA ALA A 77 0.90 8.69 -10.80
C ALA A 77 -0.01 7.45 -10.89
N THR A 78 -1.17 7.60 -11.51
CA THR A 78 -1.90 6.48 -12.11
C THR A 78 -2.05 6.79 -13.59
N THR A 79 -0.96 6.69 -14.34
CA THR A 79 -1.06 6.57 -15.80
C THR A 79 -1.59 5.16 -16.05
N VAL A 80 -2.91 5.00 -16.12
CA VAL A 80 -3.47 3.83 -16.78
C VAL A 80 -3.08 3.98 -18.24
N ALA A 81 -2.37 3.02 -18.81
CA ALA A 81 -2.17 3.00 -20.24
C ALA A 81 -3.55 2.99 -20.90
N SER A 82 -3.92 4.05 -21.62
CA SER A 82 -5.12 4.06 -22.44
C SER A 82 -5.05 2.85 -23.37
N PRO A 83 -6.02 1.93 -23.32
CA PRO A 83 -5.98 0.77 -24.18
C PRO A 83 -6.16 1.22 -25.63
N SER A 84 -5.42 0.59 -26.55
CA SER A 84 -5.27 1.00 -27.96
C SER A 84 -6.54 0.98 -28.81
N TRP A 85 -7.70 0.71 -28.23
CA TRP A 85 -9.02 0.75 -28.88
C TRP A 85 -9.81 2.03 -28.59
N LEU A 86 -9.31 2.90 -27.70
CA LEU A 86 -9.79 4.28 -27.56
C LEU A 86 -9.12 5.15 -28.64
N THR A 87 -9.56 4.98 -29.89
CA THR A 87 -9.28 5.94 -30.96
C THR A 87 -10.08 7.22 -30.71
N ASP A 88 -9.33 8.32 -30.72
CA ASP A 88 -9.79 9.70 -30.63
C ASP A 88 -10.94 9.96 -31.60
N GLY A 89 -12.13 10.18 -31.04
CA GLY A 89 -13.35 10.53 -31.75
C GLY A 89 -13.74 11.97 -31.47
N ALA A 90 -12.82 12.92 -31.62
CA ALA A 90 -13.13 14.34 -31.55
C ALA A 90 -12.25 15.17 -32.50
N THR A 91 -12.26 14.87 -33.80
CA THR A 91 -12.02 15.91 -34.81
C THR A 91 -13.25 16.80 -34.88
N GLY A 92 -13.20 17.92 -34.15
CA GLY A 92 -14.08 19.05 -34.39
C GLY A 92 -13.54 19.92 -35.53
N SER A 93 -14.35 20.10 -36.56
CA SER A 93 -14.56 21.35 -37.31
C SER A 93 -15.85 21.19 -38.10
#